data_AF-A0A8W8L6Q3-F1
#
_entry.id   AF-A0A8W8L6Q3-F1
#
_cell.length_a   1.000
_cell.length_b   1.000
_cell.length_c   1.000
_cell.angle_alpha   90.00
_cell.angle_beta   90.00
_cell.angle_gamma   90.00
#
_symmetry.space_group_name_H-M   'P 1'
#
loop_
_entity.id
_entity.type
_entity.pdbx_description
1 polymer ?
#
loop_
_entity_poly.entity_id
_entity_poly.type
_entity_poly.pdbx_seq_one_letter_code
_entity_poly.pdbx_strand_id
1 'polypeptide(L)'
;MKTSFQFACLIFLLPIQKSAGSSCAFTGACLYNINVHHCDKHIKRSLTGSDQRLCPCSDVTTHQNQHQNLSSWVGTINTTFQHVRAELVGLKEELKEKSTELVAINLRNKQDNATLQRYNKETLTTEIAISNERQIWFKERDRLQYELHRIITESQVCQQVTTTSSSSHQGSASDASIVLFCDFETSGQCGFQQDHSDDLDWSYGHGTQSSSTGPKEDHTYGNPHGHYMFLDAYNHASRHSSSTTSTTRLISPELPASRGYCVMFWYNLHGADVKTFNVYAKIHGGMGNPVFSHTGNLDQDWHLAKVYLDSEYTTSPLSLVFEAKTDSHKTYHYSSGYSYYHRYGNIAIDDVYVFNSSCKSIPKHPSDSHPRVSINSTSYYTFHSTPSSWFEAQTACKKESPYSHLVSVRSREEQEYIVNVIKSTEDLTAAANTGFFTSGSDDRAEGIFEWTDTGTPYPVTYSNWQPGQPNNVGSNQDCLLLQYPDNDWTWGDVDCAEKHPFICEVKQTI
;
A
#
# COMPACT_ATOMS: atom_id res chain seq x y z
N MET A 1 30.90 49.69 -10.74
CA MET A 1 30.46 51.03 -10.29
C MET A 1 31.53 51.60 -9.37
N LYS A 2 32.06 52.78 -9.72
CA LYS A 2 33.03 53.52 -8.91
C LYS A 2 32.30 54.14 -7.72
N THR A 3 32.45 53.60 -6.51
CA THR A 3 32.14 54.34 -5.28
C THR A 3 33.46 54.68 -4.61
N SER A 4 33.88 55.91 -4.91
CA SER A 4 35.06 56.57 -4.37
C SER A 4 34.91 56.70 -2.85
N PHE A 5 35.62 55.87 -2.07
CA PHE A 5 35.74 56.12 -0.64
C PHE A 5 36.71 57.29 -0.45
N GLN A 6 36.14 58.46 -0.18
CA GLN A 6 36.90 59.67 0.12
C GLN A 6 37.68 59.46 1.43
N PHE A 7 38.99 59.65 1.34
CA PHE A 7 39.94 59.55 2.44
C PHE A 7 39.57 60.49 3.60
N ALA A 8 39.53 59.95 4.82
CA ALA A 8 39.40 60.71 6.05
C ALA A 8 40.66 61.56 6.27
N CYS A 9 40.49 62.88 6.33
CA CYS A 9 41.56 63.85 6.52
C CYS A 9 41.82 64.08 8.03
N LEU A 10 43.06 63.94 8.47
CA LEU A 10 43.54 64.34 9.80
C LEU A 10 43.95 65.82 9.73
N ILE A 11 43.07 66.73 10.15
CA ILE A 11 43.46 68.11 10.46
C ILE A 11 43.76 68.17 11.96
N PHE A 12 45.04 68.30 12.32
CA PHE A 12 45.43 68.69 13.69
C PHE A 12 45.07 70.16 13.89
N LEU A 13 43.91 70.45 14.48
CA LEU A 13 43.61 71.79 14.99
C LEU A 13 44.26 71.91 16.37
N LEU A 14 45.46 72.48 16.41
CA LEU A 14 46.12 72.94 17.64
C LEU A 14 45.29 74.07 18.29
N PRO A 15 45.41 74.29 19.62
CA PRO A 15 44.48 75.13 20.38
C PRO A 15 44.43 76.56 19.83
N ILE A 16 43.20 77.07 19.73
CA ILE A 16 42.89 78.43 19.28
C ILE A 16 43.55 79.43 20.24
N GLN A 17 44.53 80.20 19.76
CA GLN A 17 44.97 81.40 20.48
C GLN A 17 44.06 82.56 20.08
N LYS A 18 43.24 83.00 21.04
CA LYS A 18 42.40 84.20 20.90
C LYS A 18 43.32 85.42 21.03
N SER A 19 43.52 86.18 19.95
CA SER A 19 44.15 87.51 20.05
C SER A 19 43.08 88.57 20.31
N ALA A 20 43.47 89.74 20.84
CA ALA A 20 42.54 90.81 21.20
C ALA A 20 41.88 91.41 19.93
N GLY A 21 40.75 90.84 19.53
CA GLY A 21 39.95 91.19 18.34
C GLY A 21 39.04 90.02 17.94
N SER A 22 37.97 90.27 17.18
CA SER A 22 36.94 89.28 16.79
C SER A 22 37.41 88.20 15.78
N SER A 23 38.72 87.91 15.73
CA SER A 23 39.33 87.01 14.75
C SER A 23 40.19 85.97 15.45
N CYS A 24 40.02 84.69 15.09
CA CYS A 24 40.82 83.59 15.63
C CYS A 24 41.91 83.19 14.63
N ALA A 25 43.16 83.09 15.10
CA ALA A 25 44.27 82.56 14.31
C ALA A 25 44.35 81.05 14.51
N PHE A 26 44.54 80.30 13.42
CA PHE A 26 44.91 78.90 13.49
C PHE A 26 46.27 78.67 12.82
N THR A 27 47.01 77.68 13.33
CA THR A 27 48.22 77.17 12.69
C THR A 27 47.93 75.73 12.28
N GLY A 28 48.04 75.46 10.98
CA GLY A 28 47.81 74.14 10.40
C GLY A 28 48.17 74.13 8.91
N ALA A 29 48.66 73.00 8.42
CA ALA A 29 48.96 72.82 7.01
C ALA A 29 47.71 72.27 6.28
N CYS A 30 47.16 73.03 5.34
CA CYS A 30 46.11 72.55 4.44
C CYS A 30 46.73 71.63 3.39
N LEU A 31 46.54 70.31 3.52
CA LEU A 31 47.05 69.36 2.54
C LEU A 31 46.14 69.13 1.33
N TYR A 32 44.91 69.68 1.30
CA TYR A 32 44.08 69.76 0.08
C TYR A 32 43.13 70.96 0.09
N ASN A 33 42.80 71.45 -1.11
CA ASN A 33 42.01 72.65 -1.39
C ASN A 33 40.52 72.43 -1.05
N ILE A 34 40.16 72.48 0.22
CA ILE A 34 38.77 72.70 0.63
C ILE A 34 38.50 74.17 0.32
N ASN A 35 37.56 74.42 -0.58
CA ASN A 35 37.25 75.76 -1.08
C ASN A 35 36.57 76.58 0.03
N VAL A 36 37.38 77.15 0.93
CA VAL A 36 36.91 78.04 2.01
C VAL A 36 36.69 79.42 1.40
N HIS A 37 35.55 79.58 0.73
CA HIS A 37 35.18 80.79 -0.02
C HIS A 37 35.08 82.09 0.80
N HIS A 38 35.43 82.09 2.10
CA HIS A 38 35.23 83.21 3.02
C HIS A 38 36.49 83.74 3.71
N CYS A 39 37.66 83.09 3.59
CA CYS A 39 38.88 83.55 4.29
C CYS A 39 39.91 84.26 3.39
N ASP A 40 39.58 84.61 2.13
CA ASP A 40 40.61 84.97 1.13
C ASP A 40 40.29 86.25 0.31
N LYS A 41 39.97 87.38 0.99
CA LYS A 41 39.71 88.65 0.27
C LYS A 41 40.75 89.76 0.41
N HIS A 42 41.68 89.75 1.35
CA HIS A 42 42.72 90.77 1.37
C HIS A 42 44.00 90.24 2.04
N ILE A 43 45.04 89.95 1.24
CA ILE A 43 46.46 90.33 1.42
C ILE A 43 47.32 89.48 0.46
N LYS A 44 47.94 90.15 -0.53
CA LYS A 44 49.05 89.60 -1.32
C LYS A 44 50.36 89.98 -0.62
N ARG A 45 51.08 89.02 -0.02
CA ARG A 45 52.54 89.09 0.20
C ARG A 45 53.13 87.70 0.45
N SER A 46 54.32 87.49 -0.10
CA SER A 46 55.19 86.33 0.11
C SER A 46 55.77 86.37 1.52
N LEU A 47 55.65 85.28 2.28
CA LEU A 47 56.35 85.08 3.54
C LEU A 47 56.88 83.63 3.64
N THR A 48 58.20 83.57 3.75
CA THR A 48 58.97 82.50 4.38
C THR A 48 58.76 82.56 5.90
N GLY A 49 58.33 81.46 6.52
CA GLY A 49 58.21 81.31 7.99
C GLY A 49 56.80 81.60 8.55
N SER A 50 56.17 80.56 9.10
CA SER A 50 54.95 80.55 9.95
C SER A 50 53.89 81.64 9.67
N ASP A 51 53.13 81.50 8.58
CA ASP A 51 51.95 82.35 8.30
C ASP A 51 50.67 81.78 8.91
N GLN A 52 50.03 82.55 9.79
CA GLN A 52 48.72 82.27 10.40
C GLN A 52 47.60 82.75 9.49
N ARG A 53 46.72 81.85 9.02
CA ARG A 53 45.46 82.23 8.35
C ARG A 53 44.40 82.54 9.41
N LEU A 54 43.72 83.68 9.28
CA LEU A 54 42.68 84.13 10.20
C LEU A 54 41.30 83.79 9.61
N CYS A 55 40.53 82.93 10.27
CA CYS A 55 39.12 82.64 9.93
C CYS A 55 38.21 82.98 11.13
N PRO A 56 36.92 83.29 10.92
CA PRO A 56 35.97 83.53 12.02
C PRO A 56 35.82 82.29 12.92
N CYS A 57 35.79 82.50 14.24
CA CYS A 57 35.83 81.41 15.22
C CYS A 57 34.62 80.44 15.15
N SER A 58 33.48 80.87 14.59
CA SER A 58 32.26 80.05 14.41
C SER A 58 32.43 78.94 13.37
N ASP A 59 33.17 79.22 12.29
CA ASP A 59 33.36 78.28 11.19
C ASP A 59 34.33 77.17 11.58
N VAL A 60 35.35 77.52 12.38
CA VAL A 60 36.30 76.56 12.96
C VAL A 60 35.59 75.57 13.89
N THR A 61 34.70 76.06 14.75
CA THR A 61 33.92 75.21 15.67
C THR A 61 33.00 74.25 14.92
N THR A 62 32.35 74.73 13.85
CA THR A 62 31.45 73.90 13.03
C THR A 62 32.21 72.77 12.33
N HIS A 63 33.39 73.06 11.77
CA HIS A 63 34.23 72.04 11.15
C HIS A 63 34.81 71.03 12.16
N GLN A 64 35.15 71.47 13.38
CA GLN A 64 35.57 70.55 14.45
C GLN A 64 34.47 69.55 14.81
N ASN A 65 33.22 70.01 14.94
CA ASN A 65 32.09 69.13 15.25
C ASN A 65 31.81 68.15 14.11
N GLN A 66 31.88 68.59 12.85
CA GLN A 66 31.74 67.70 11.69
C GLN A 66 32.85 66.65 11.62
N HIS A 67 34.09 67.02 11.95
CA HIS A 67 35.22 66.09 12.00
C HIS A 67 35.05 65.04 13.11
N GLN A 68 34.63 65.45 14.31
CA GLN A 68 34.36 64.53 15.42
C GLN A 68 33.24 63.53 15.07
N ASN A 69 32.16 64.00 14.43
CA ASN A 69 31.06 63.13 14.00
C ASN A 69 31.51 62.12 12.93
N LEU A 70 32.28 62.57 11.94
CA LEU A 70 32.79 61.69 10.89
C LEU A 70 33.79 60.65 11.46
N SER A 71 34.67 61.07 12.36
CA SER A 71 35.62 60.19 13.04
C SER A 71 34.91 59.12 13.86
N SER A 72 33.86 59.49 14.61
CA SER A 72 33.02 58.56 15.35
C SER A 72 32.33 57.55 14.44
N TRP A 73 31.73 57.99 13.33
CA TRP A 73 31.07 57.11 12.37
C TRP A 73 32.02 56.14 11.69
N VAL A 74 33.22 56.60 11.28
CA VAL A 74 34.28 55.74 10.73
C VAL A 74 34.74 54.70 11.76
N GLY A 75 34.84 55.09 13.05
CA GLY A 75 35.13 54.17 14.15
C GLY A 75 34.09 53.06 14.28
N THR A 76 32.80 53.41 14.20
CA THR A 76 31.69 52.45 14.24
C THR A 76 31.76 51.46 13.07
N ILE A 77 31.97 51.94 11.84
CA ILE A 77 32.09 51.08 10.65
C ILE A 77 33.26 50.10 10.78
N ASN A 78 34.42 50.59 11.23
CA ASN A 78 35.59 49.73 11.42
C ASN A 78 35.29 48.63 12.45
N THR A 79 34.61 48.96 13.55
CA THR A 79 34.21 47.98 14.58
C THR A 79 33.24 46.94 14.02
N THR A 80 32.23 47.36 13.26
CA THR A 80 31.29 46.44 12.59
C THR A 80 32.01 45.52 11.61
N PHE A 81 32.96 46.05 10.82
CA PHE A 81 33.72 45.24 9.87
C PHE A 81 34.60 44.20 10.56
N GLN A 82 35.21 44.54 11.70
CA GLN A 82 35.96 43.57 12.50
C GLN A 82 35.05 42.47 13.08
N HIS A 83 33.83 42.82 13.49
CA HIS A 83 32.85 41.84 13.99
C HIS A 83 32.43 40.84 12.90
N VAL A 84 32.01 41.34 11.74
CA VAL A 84 31.62 40.50 10.59
C VAL A 84 32.79 39.62 10.13
N ARG A 85 34.02 40.15 10.14
CA ARG A 85 35.22 39.37 9.84
C ARG A 85 35.42 38.23 10.83
N ALA A 86 35.22 38.47 12.13
CA ALA A 86 35.35 37.45 13.15
C ALA A 86 34.28 36.35 13.01
N GLU A 87 33.02 36.72 12.74
CA GLU A 87 31.94 35.76 12.48
C GLU A 87 32.21 34.89 11.25
N LEU A 88 32.68 35.49 10.15
CA LEU A 88 33.04 34.74 8.93
C LEU A 88 34.19 33.76 9.16
N VAL A 89 35.16 34.11 10.00
CA VAL A 89 36.24 33.19 10.40
C VAL A 89 35.69 32.04 11.25
N GLY A 90 34.78 32.33 12.19
CA GLY A 90 34.11 31.30 12.99
C GLY A 90 33.33 30.30 12.14
N LEU A 91 32.45 30.79 11.26
CA LEU A 91 31.66 29.95 10.35
C LEU A 91 32.54 29.10 9.42
N LYS A 92 33.69 29.63 8.98
CA LYS A 92 34.62 28.89 8.15
C LYS A 92 35.24 27.69 8.88
N GLU A 93 35.60 27.84 10.15
CA GLU A 93 36.14 26.74 10.95
C GLU A 93 35.05 25.70 11.28
N GLU A 94 33.83 26.13 11.61
CA GLU A 94 32.69 25.21 11.80
C GLU A 94 32.38 24.38 10.54
N LEU A 95 32.41 25.01 9.36
CA LEU A 95 32.19 24.31 8.09
C LEU A 95 33.30 23.27 7.82
N LYS A 96 34.54 23.58 8.19
CA LYS A 96 35.69 22.68 8.04
C LYS A 96 35.60 21.49 8.99
N GLU A 97 35.14 21.70 10.21
CA GLU A 97 34.88 20.64 11.18
C GLU A 97 33.77 19.69 10.67
N LYS A 98 32.62 20.24 10.26
CA LYS A 98 31.52 19.45 9.67
C LYS A 98 31.93 18.69 8.41
N SER A 99 32.75 19.30 7.55
CA SER A 99 33.30 18.63 6.37
C SER A 99 34.16 17.42 6.74
N THR A 100 34.99 17.55 7.78
CA THR A 100 35.83 16.46 8.28
C THR A 100 34.98 15.33 8.89
N GLU A 101 33.93 15.67 9.63
CA GLU A 101 32.97 14.70 10.18
C GLU A 101 32.25 13.92 9.08
N LEU A 102 31.81 14.61 8.02
CA LEU A 102 31.13 13.99 6.88
C LEU A 102 32.03 12.96 6.17
N VAL A 103 33.32 13.27 6.00
CA VAL A 103 34.30 12.33 5.42
C VAL A 103 34.47 11.10 6.31
N ALA A 104 34.52 11.28 7.63
CA ALA A 104 34.62 10.16 8.58
C ALA A 104 33.36 9.28 8.57
N ILE A 105 32.16 9.87 8.46
CA ILE A 105 30.90 9.13 8.31
C ILE A 105 30.91 8.31 7.01
N ASN A 106 31.33 8.92 5.89
CA ASN A 106 31.35 8.23 4.60
C ASN A 106 32.32 7.02 4.62
N LEU A 107 33.47 7.15 5.29
CA LEU A 107 34.41 6.04 5.48
C LEU A 107 33.80 4.91 6.33
N ARG A 108 33.08 5.23 7.41
CA ARG A 108 32.36 4.24 8.23
C ARG A 108 31.29 3.53 7.42
N ASN A 109 30.43 4.26 6.70
CA ASN A 109 29.40 3.67 5.84
C ASN A 109 29.99 2.73 4.79
N LYS A 110 31.17 3.05 4.24
CA LYS A 110 31.88 2.18 3.30
C LYS A 110 32.36 0.87 3.96
N GLN A 111 32.84 0.94 5.20
CA GLN A 111 33.25 -0.24 5.98
C GLN A 111 32.04 -1.08 6.38
N ASP A 112 30.95 -0.45 6.79
CA ASP A 112 29.70 -1.12 7.16
C ASP A 112 29.10 -1.85 5.95
N ASN A 113 29.12 -1.23 4.78
CA ASN A 113 28.68 -1.88 3.53
C ASN A 113 29.53 -3.11 3.18
N ALA A 114 30.86 -3.02 3.31
CA ALA A 114 31.74 -4.16 3.09
C ALA A 114 31.49 -5.30 4.10
N THR A 115 31.19 -4.95 5.35
CA THR A 115 30.84 -5.90 6.41
C THR A 115 29.50 -6.58 6.13
N LEU A 116 28.49 -5.81 5.70
CA LEU A 116 27.18 -6.33 5.30
C LEU A 116 27.29 -7.31 4.12
N GLN A 117 28.10 -6.98 3.10
CA GLN A 117 28.34 -7.89 1.98
C GLN A 117 28.99 -9.21 2.43
N ARG A 118 29.88 -9.17 3.42
CA ARG A 118 30.49 -10.38 3.98
C ARG A 118 29.45 -11.24 4.70
N TYR A 119 28.63 -10.63 5.56
CA TYR A 119 27.55 -11.34 6.25
C TYR A 119 26.54 -11.93 5.28
N ASN A 120 26.13 -11.20 4.24
CA ASN A 120 25.20 -11.73 3.23
C ASN A 120 25.76 -12.98 2.54
N LYS A 121 27.07 -12.99 2.23
CA LYS A 121 27.73 -14.17 1.66
C LYS A 121 27.78 -15.35 2.63
N GLU A 122 28.09 -15.10 3.90
CA GLU A 122 28.10 -16.12 4.96
C GLU A 122 26.70 -16.70 5.19
N THR A 123 25.67 -15.86 5.23
CA THR A 123 24.26 -16.24 5.34
C THR A 123 23.85 -17.12 4.17
N LEU A 124 24.10 -16.70 2.93
CA LEU A 124 23.78 -17.49 1.73
C LEU A 124 24.48 -18.86 1.73
N THR A 125 25.74 -18.91 2.15
CA THR A 125 26.49 -20.17 2.25
C THR A 125 25.86 -21.10 3.29
N THR A 126 25.42 -20.53 4.42
CA THR A 126 24.76 -21.28 5.51
C THR A 126 23.38 -21.77 5.08
N GLU A 127 22.60 -20.95 4.35
CA GLU A 127 21.31 -21.34 3.79
C GLU A 127 21.43 -22.50 2.82
N ILE A 128 22.44 -22.48 1.93
CA ILE A 128 22.73 -23.59 1.02
C ILE A 128 23.09 -24.86 1.82
N ALA A 129 23.92 -24.74 2.86
CA ALA A 129 24.29 -25.89 3.70
C ALA A 129 23.06 -26.48 4.42
N ILE A 130 22.21 -25.63 5.01
CA ILE A 130 20.96 -26.05 5.67
C ILE A 130 20.01 -26.69 4.65
N SER A 131 19.90 -26.14 3.44
CA SER A 131 19.09 -26.70 2.37
C SER A 131 19.57 -28.09 1.99
N ASN A 132 20.88 -28.28 1.82
CA ASN A 132 21.48 -29.57 1.51
C ASN A 132 21.25 -30.60 2.63
N GLU A 133 21.42 -30.22 3.90
CA GLU A 133 21.11 -31.11 5.03
C GLU A 133 19.62 -31.47 5.09
N ARG A 134 18.74 -30.49 4.86
CA ARG A 134 17.30 -30.70 4.81
C ARG A 134 16.91 -31.68 3.70
N GLN A 135 17.54 -31.63 2.53
CA GLN A 135 17.34 -32.60 1.45
C GLN A 135 17.71 -34.02 1.87
N ILE A 136 18.78 -34.20 2.65
CA ILE A 136 19.18 -35.50 3.18
C ILE A 136 18.12 -36.02 4.16
N TRP A 137 17.67 -35.18 5.10
CA TRP A 137 16.65 -35.54 6.08
C TRP A 137 15.30 -35.86 5.44
N PHE A 138 14.91 -35.15 4.39
CA PHE A 138 13.68 -35.46 3.65
C PHE A 138 13.76 -36.82 2.95
N LYS A 139 14.88 -37.13 2.28
CA LYS A 139 15.06 -38.47 1.68
C LYS A 139 14.94 -39.60 2.71
N GLU A 140 15.51 -39.42 3.91
CA GLU A 140 15.40 -40.43 4.96
C GLU A 140 13.99 -40.50 5.56
N ARG A 141 13.31 -39.36 5.73
CA ARG A 141 11.89 -39.30 6.13
C ARG A 141 11.02 -40.07 5.14
N ASP A 142 11.18 -39.82 3.84
CA ASP A 142 10.35 -40.44 2.80
C ASP A 142 10.60 -41.95 2.73
N ARG A 143 11.85 -42.39 2.91
CA ARG A 143 12.19 -43.81 3.09
C ARG A 143 11.47 -44.44 4.27
N LEU A 144 11.45 -43.76 5.43
CA LEU A 144 10.75 -44.25 6.63
C LEU A 144 9.22 -44.25 6.45
N GLN A 145 8.66 -43.27 5.75
CA GLN A 145 7.23 -43.20 5.43
C GLN A 145 6.81 -44.33 4.48
N TYR A 146 7.63 -44.63 3.48
CA TYR A 146 7.40 -45.76 2.59
C TYR A 146 7.37 -47.10 3.35
N GLU A 147 8.33 -47.32 4.25
CA GLU A 147 8.34 -48.53 5.09
C GLU A 147 7.14 -48.58 6.03
N LEU A 148 6.76 -47.46 6.64
CA LEU A 148 5.59 -47.39 7.50
C LEU A 148 4.30 -47.71 6.73
N HIS A 149 4.13 -47.14 5.53
CA HIS A 149 2.97 -47.40 4.69
C HIS A 149 2.94 -48.87 4.24
N ARG A 150 4.09 -49.44 3.86
CA ARG A 150 4.21 -50.87 3.52
C ARG A 150 3.76 -51.75 4.68
N ILE A 151 4.20 -51.47 5.90
CA ILE A 151 3.80 -52.19 7.12
C ILE A 151 2.30 -52.06 7.40
N ILE A 152 1.74 -50.85 7.26
CA ILE A 152 0.29 -50.62 7.46
C ILE A 152 -0.52 -51.42 6.45
N THR A 153 -0.15 -51.38 5.16
CA THR A 153 -0.86 -52.10 4.10
C THR A 153 -0.76 -53.62 4.29
N GLU A 154 0.41 -54.14 4.66
CA GLU A 154 0.59 -55.56 5.02
C GLU A 154 -0.25 -55.96 6.26
N SER A 155 -0.45 -55.04 7.22
CA SER A 155 -1.30 -55.27 8.39
C SER A 155 -2.81 -55.25 8.07
N GLN A 156 -3.24 -54.45 7.08
CA GLN A 156 -4.64 -54.34 6.67
C GLN A 156 -5.10 -55.56 5.85
N VAL A 157 -4.20 -56.19 5.08
CA VAL A 157 -4.47 -57.47 4.39
C VAL A 157 -4.75 -58.60 5.39
N CYS A 158 -4.18 -58.54 6.59
CA CYS A 158 -4.47 -59.50 7.67
C CYS A 158 -5.82 -59.26 8.37
N GLN A 159 -6.48 -58.12 8.16
CA GLN A 159 -7.75 -57.76 8.84
C GLN A 159 -9.02 -58.00 8.01
N GLN A 160 -8.91 -58.27 6.70
CA GLN A 160 -10.06 -58.49 5.82
C GLN A 160 -10.51 -59.97 5.67
N VAL A 161 -10.29 -60.80 6.69
CA VAL A 161 -10.97 -62.11 6.81
C VAL A 161 -11.96 -62.09 7.97
N THR A 162 -12.85 -61.10 8.01
CA THR A 162 -14.12 -61.24 8.75
C THR A 162 -15.14 -60.20 8.31
N THR A 163 -16.38 -60.66 8.13
CA THR A 163 -17.64 -59.90 7.95
C THR A 163 -18.00 -59.42 6.54
N THR A 164 -18.56 -60.36 5.78
CA THR A 164 -19.67 -60.09 4.85
C THR A 164 -21.00 -59.95 5.61
N SER A 165 -21.76 -58.87 5.40
CA SER A 165 -23.20 -58.92 5.04
C SER A 165 -23.88 -57.53 5.13
N SER A 166 -24.43 -57.11 3.97
CA SER A 166 -25.68 -56.36 3.74
C SER A 166 -26.15 -55.22 4.67
N SER A 167 -26.38 -54.04 4.10
CA SER A 167 -27.72 -53.45 4.02
C SER A 167 -27.77 -52.25 3.06
N SER A 168 -28.77 -52.27 2.19
CA SER A 168 -29.23 -51.18 1.34
C SER A 168 -29.98 -50.11 2.15
N HIS A 169 -29.55 -48.85 2.06
CA HIS A 169 -30.45 -47.70 2.16
C HIS A 169 -29.93 -46.57 1.26
N GLN A 170 -30.58 -46.42 0.10
CA GLN A 170 -30.59 -45.18 -0.66
C GLN A 170 -31.43 -44.15 0.09
N GLY A 171 -30.78 -43.14 0.64
CA GLY A 171 -31.37 -41.84 0.93
C GLY A 171 -30.61 -40.82 0.09
N SER A 172 -31.23 -40.35 -0.99
CA SER A 172 -30.70 -39.23 -1.78
C SER A 172 -30.61 -38.02 -0.86
N ALA A 173 -29.39 -37.55 -0.57
CA ALA A 173 -29.19 -36.20 -0.08
C ALA A 173 -29.84 -35.24 -1.09
N SER A 174 -30.58 -34.25 -0.60
CA SER A 174 -31.01 -33.14 -1.45
C SER A 174 -29.76 -32.39 -1.91
N ASP A 175 -29.48 -32.39 -3.22
CA ASP A 175 -28.35 -31.66 -3.77
C ASP A 175 -28.48 -30.18 -3.42
N ALA A 176 -27.52 -29.68 -2.65
CA ALA A 176 -27.36 -28.25 -2.43
C ALA A 176 -26.92 -27.62 -3.74
N SER A 177 -27.78 -26.84 -4.39
CA SER A 177 -27.45 -26.16 -5.64
C SER A 177 -27.33 -24.65 -5.40
N ILE A 178 -26.33 -24.03 -6.03
CA ILE A 178 -26.23 -22.58 -6.15
C ILE A 178 -27.41 -22.10 -7.00
N VAL A 179 -28.25 -21.22 -6.44
CA VAL A 179 -29.36 -20.57 -7.17
C VAL A 179 -29.04 -19.14 -7.56
N LEU A 180 -28.04 -18.53 -6.93
CA LEU A 180 -27.50 -17.23 -7.28
C LEU A 180 -26.01 -17.24 -6.93
N PHE A 181 -25.18 -16.86 -7.91
CA PHE A 181 -23.77 -16.51 -7.71
C PHE A 181 -23.52 -15.17 -8.37
N CYS A 182 -22.87 -14.27 -7.66
CA CYS A 182 -22.43 -13.00 -8.20
C CYS A 182 -21.07 -12.58 -7.64
N ASP A 183 -20.06 -12.65 -8.50
CA ASP A 183 -18.72 -12.07 -8.35
C ASP A 183 -18.65 -10.63 -8.89
N PHE A 184 -19.77 -10.08 -9.35
CA PHE A 184 -19.89 -8.74 -9.94
C PHE A 184 -19.01 -8.44 -11.17
N GLU A 185 -18.22 -9.37 -11.68
CA GLU A 185 -17.33 -9.19 -12.84
C GLU A 185 -18.06 -8.92 -14.16
N THR A 186 -19.36 -9.21 -14.21
CA THR A 186 -20.19 -8.94 -15.37
C THR A 186 -20.90 -7.61 -15.25
N SER A 187 -20.98 -6.86 -16.35
CA SER A 187 -21.58 -5.52 -16.40
C SER A 187 -23.05 -5.44 -15.99
N GLY A 188 -23.76 -6.59 -15.88
CA GLY A 188 -25.14 -6.66 -15.46
C GLY A 188 -25.36 -6.93 -13.96
N GLN A 189 -24.27 -6.97 -13.15
CA GLN A 189 -24.30 -7.22 -11.70
C GLN A 189 -25.20 -8.41 -11.32
N CYS A 190 -25.24 -9.44 -12.18
CA CYS A 190 -26.05 -10.65 -12.00
C CYS A 190 -27.56 -10.39 -11.76
N GLY A 191 -28.07 -9.24 -12.22
CA GLY A 191 -29.46 -8.83 -12.03
C GLY A 191 -29.77 -8.17 -10.68
N PHE A 192 -28.76 -7.88 -9.85
CA PHE A 192 -28.95 -7.01 -8.69
C PHE A 192 -29.41 -5.62 -9.13
N GLN A 193 -30.25 -5.00 -8.31
CA GLN A 193 -30.84 -3.70 -8.59
C GLN A 193 -30.65 -2.76 -7.41
N GLN A 194 -30.33 -1.51 -7.72
CA GLN A 194 -30.33 -0.45 -6.74
C GLN A 194 -31.74 -0.06 -6.32
N ASP A 195 -31.96 0.15 -5.03
CA ASP A 195 -33.19 0.75 -4.53
C ASP A 195 -33.12 2.28 -4.56
N HIS A 196 -33.70 2.90 -5.59
CA HIS A 196 -33.71 4.37 -5.72
C HIS A 196 -34.68 5.10 -4.77
N SER A 197 -35.23 4.43 -3.76
CA SER A 197 -36.12 5.04 -2.76
C SER A 197 -35.44 5.40 -1.45
N ASP A 198 -34.15 5.10 -1.29
CA ASP A 198 -33.35 5.48 -0.12
C ASP A 198 -32.53 6.77 -0.34
N ASP A 199 -31.52 6.99 0.49
CA ASP A 199 -30.75 8.21 0.53
C ASP A 199 -29.60 8.21 -0.51
N LEU A 200 -29.10 7.04 -0.89
CA LEU A 200 -27.83 6.86 -1.60
C LEU A 200 -27.86 5.63 -2.51
N ASP A 201 -27.07 5.67 -3.60
CA ASP A 201 -26.86 4.50 -4.45
C ASP A 201 -25.48 3.83 -4.17
N TRP A 202 -25.48 2.53 -3.85
CA TRP A 202 -24.38 1.60 -4.11
C TRP A 202 -23.75 1.87 -5.48
N SER A 203 -22.43 1.90 -5.47
CA SER A 203 -21.57 2.13 -6.61
C SER A 203 -20.88 0.83 -7.03
N TYR A 204 -20.65 0.69 -8.33
CA TYR A 204 -19.87 -0.39 -8.93
C TYR A 204 -18.43 0.09 -9.09
N GLY A 205 -17.46 -0.61 -8.50
CA GLY A 205 -16.06 -0.17 -8.45
C GLY A 205 -15.06 -1.31 -8.54
N HIS A 206 -13.79 -0.95 -8.61
CA HIS A 206 -12.64 -1.86 -8.68
C HIS A 206 -11.44 -1.28 -7.92
N GLY A 207 -10.59 -2.11 -7.31
CA GLY A 207 -9.42 -1.65 -6.54
C GLY A 207 -9.73 -0.56 -5.50
N THR A 208 -8.72 0.16 -5.01
CA THR A 208 -8.95 1.20 -3.99
C THR A 208 -9.58 2.47 -4.58
N GLN A 209 -10.89 2.66 -4.38
CA GLN A 209 -11.65 3.82 -4.90
C GLN A 209 -11.43 5.13 -4.09
N SER A 210 -11.06 5.05 -2.81
CA SER A 210 -10.77 6.24 -1.96
C SER A 210 -9.43 6.10 -1.23
N SER A 211 -8.67 7.19 -1.12
CA SER A 211 -7.22 7.18 -0.81
C SER A 211 -6.78 6.63 0.55
N SER A 212 -7.66 6.03 1.36
CA SER A 212 -7.25 5.29 2.57
C SER A 212 -8.27 4.32 3.17
N THR A 213 -9.45 4.14 2.58
CA THR A 213 -10.61 3.52 3.24
C THR A 213 -11.43 2.73 2.22
N GLY A 214 -11.75 1.47 2.53
CA GLY A 214 -12.28 0.48 1.58
C GLY A 214 -11.31 -0.68 1.34
N PRO A 215 -11.77 -1.77 0.70
CA PRO A 215 -10.90 -2.89 0.37
C PRO A 215 -9.82 -2.41 -0.60
N LYS A 216 -8.62 -2.95 -0.44
CA LYS A 216 -7.51 -2.59 -1.34
C LYS A 216 -7.80 -3.06 -2.76
N GLU A 217 -8.35 -4.27 -2.83
CA GLU A 217 -8.58 -5.05 -4.04
C GLU A 217 -9.92 -5.75 -3.97
N ASP A 218 -10.40 -6.19 -5.12
CA ASP A 218 -11.53 -7.09 -5.26
C ASP A 218 -11.26 -8.48 -4.65
N HIS A 219 -12.28 -9.17 -4.13
CA HIS A 219 -12.09 -10.47 -3.49
C HIS A 219 -12.09 -11.65 -4.49
N THR A 220 -12.79 -11.52 -5.62
CA THR A 220 -12.84 -12.53 -6.69
C THR A 220 -11.44 -12.80 -7.26
N TYR A 221 -10.74 -11.75 -7.70
CA TYR A 221 -9.41 -11.87 -8.29
C TYR A 221 -8.26 -11.62 -7.31
N GLY A 222 -8.51 -10.89 -6.22
CA GLY A 222 -7.48 -10.49 -5.28
C GLY A 222 -6.54 -9.40 -5.83
N ASN A 223 -6.96 -8.65 -6.85
CA ASN A 223 -6.18 -7.60 -7.49
C ASN A 223 -7.07 -6.40 -7.94
N PRO A 224 -6.49 -5.31 -8.48
CA PRO A 224 -7.24 -4.10 -8.81
C PRO A 224 -8.18 -4.21 -10.02
N HIS A 225 -8.15 -5.33 -10.75
CA HIS A 225 -8.92 -5.54 -11.97
C HIS A 225 -10.33 -6.10 -11.74
N GLY A 226 -10.55 -6.73 -10.58
CA GLY A 226 -11.86 -7.27 -10.21
C GLY A 226 -12.82 -6.18 -9.74
N HIS A 227 -14.09 -6.52 -9.67
CA HIS A 227 -15.17 -5.58 -9.41
C HIS A 227 -16.03 -6.00 -8.24
N TYR A 228 -16.44 -5.01 -7.45
CA TYR A 228 -17.29 -5.21 -6.31
C TYR A 228 -18.31 -4.07 -6.17
N MET A 229 -19.32 -4.27 -5.33
CA MET A 229 -20.30 -3.23 -4.99
C MET A 229 -19.90 -2.54 -3.70
N PHE A 230 -19.96 -1.20 -3.65
CA PHE A 230 -19.62 -0.44 -2.45
C PHE A 230 -20.45 0.81 -2.21
N LEU A 231 -20.55 1.22 -0.95
CA LEU A 231 -21.03 2.52 -0.53
C LEU A 231 -19.88 3.53 -0.66
N ASP A 232 -20.00 4.50 -1.58
CA ASP A 232 -19.02 5.57 -1.77
C ASP A 232 -19.21 6.71 -0.76
N ALA A 233 -18.62 6.54 0.42
CA ALA A 233 -18.77 7.50 1.51
C ALA A 233 -18.09 8.84 1.21
N TYR A 234 -17.03 8.85 0.41
CA TYR A 234 -16.32 10.06 0.02
C TYR A 234 -17.19 10.97 -0.85
N ASN A 235 -17.78 10.42 -1.91
CA ASN A 235 -18.66 11.19 -2.79
C ASN A 235 -19.93 11.64 -2.06
N HIS A 236 -20.48 10.82 -1.16
CA HIS A 236 -21.58 11.24 -0.29
C HIS A 236 -21.19 12.43 0.60
N ALA A 237 -20.10 12.32 1.35
CA ALA A 237 -19.66 13.39 2.25
C ALA A 237 -19.34 14.68 1.52
N SER A 238 -18.87 14.62 0.27
CA SER A 238 -18.61 15.81 -0.54
C SER A 238 -19.85 16.67 -0.81
N ARG A 239 -21.05 16.06 -0.75
CA ARG A 239 -22.35 16.68 -1.07
C ARG A 239 -23.19 16.97 0.18
N HIS A 240 -22.80 16.46 1.35
CA HIS A 240 -23.58 16.57 2.59
C HIS A 240 -22.76 17.10 3.77
N SER A 241 -23.38 17.99 4.55
CA SER A 241 -22.78 18.64 5.74
C SER A 241 -23.40 18.20 7.07
N SER A 242 -24.32 17.23 7.05
CA SER A 242 -25.05 16.73 8.21
C SER A 242 -24.51 15.37 8.64
N SER A 243 -24.27 15.17 9.94
CA SER A 243 -23.88 13.88 10.52
C SER A 243 -25.05 12.90 10.68
N THR A 244 -26.10 13.06 9.88
CA THR A 244 -27.24 12.14 9.84
C THR A 244 -26.85 10.86 9.13
N THR A 245 -27.33 9.73 9.63
CA THR A 245 -27.10 8.44 8.98
C THR A 245 -27.88 8.34 7.68
N SER A 246 -27.18 8.14 6.58
CA SER A 246 -27.72 7.86 5.25
C SER A 246 -27.66 6.36 4.97
N THR A 247 -28.58 5.87 4.15
CA THR A 247 -28.75 4.44 3.83
C THR A 247 -28.74 4.19 2.31
N THR A 248 -28.15 3.08 1.89
CA THR A 248 -28.26 2.54 0.52
C THR A 248 -28.60 1.04 0.54
N ARG A 249 -29.39 0.56 -0.42
CA ARG A 249 -29.91 -0.81 -0.46
C ARG A 249 -29.78 -1.46 -1.83
N LEU A 250 -28.98 -2.52 -1.91
CA LEU A 250 -28.86 -3.35 -3.11
C LEU A 250 -29.77 -4.57 -2.99
N ILE A 251 -30.61 -4.79 -4.00
CA ILE A 251 -31.64 -5.84 -4.02
C ILE A 251 -31.24 -6.94 -5.00
N SER A 252 -31.22 -8.19 -4.54
CA SER A 252 -30.99 -9.34 -5.43
C SER A 252 -32.18 -9.59 -6.37
N PRO A 253 -31.98 -10.36 -7.46
CA PRO A 253 -33.10 -11.01 -8.14
C PRO A 253 -34.00 -11.79 -7.16
N GLU A 254 -35.26 -11.95 -7.54
CA GLU A 254 -36.19 -12.75 -6.75
C GLU A 254 -35.77 -14.23 -6.78
N LEU A 255 -35.60 -14.79 -5.59
CA LEU A 255 -35.30 -16.19 -5.37
C LEU A 255 -36.61 -16.96 -5.19
N PRO A 256 -36.75 -18.17 -5.76
CA PRO A 256 -37.96 -18.98 -5.60
C PRO A 256 -38.16 -19.42 -4.14
N ALA A 257 -39.31 -19.98 -3.80
CA ALA A 257 -39.49 -20.62 -2.50
C ALA A 257 -38.62 -21.90 -2.40
N SER A 258 -38.02 -22.15 -1.24
CA SER A 258 -37.18 -23.33 -0.98
C SER A 258 -37.34 -23.84 0.47
N ARG A 259 -36.89 -25.07 0.72
CA ARG A 259 -36.87 -25.68 2.06
C ARG A 259 -35.90 -24.99 3.04
N GLY A 260 -34.97 -24.21 2.50
CA GLY A 260 -34.01 -23.43 3.26
C GLY A 260 -33.07 -22.69 2.32
N TYR A 261 -32.40 -21.69 2.87
CA TYR A 261 -31.35 -20.96 2.17
C TYR A 261 -30.11 -20.83 3.04
N CYS A 262 -28.96 -20.95 2.40
CA CYS A 262 -27.68 -20.51 2.94
C CYS A 262 -27.17 -19.40 2.05
N VAL A 263 -27.03 -18.22 2.64
CA VAL A 263 -26.50 -17.03 1.98
C VAL A 263 -25.08 -16.83 2.50
N MET A 264 -24.12 -16.74 1.59
CA MET A 264 -22.72 -16.46 1.89
C MET A 264 -22.27 -15.29 1.03
N PHE A 265 -21.48 -14.39 1.59
CA PHE A 265 -20.94 -13.27 0.85
C PHE A 265 -19.72 -12.72 1.57
N TRP A 266 -18.81 -12.10 0.80
CA TRP A 266 -17.68 -11.38 1.35
C TRP A 266 -18.04 -9.92 1.54
N TYR A 267 -17.58 -9.34 2.65
CA TYR A 267 -17.84 -7.95 2.96
C TYR A 267 -16.62 -7.29 3.61
N ASN A 268 -16.47 -5.99 3.36
CA ASN A 268 -15.43 -5.14 3.94
C ASN A 268 -16.10 -3.93 4.60
N LEU A 269 -15.71 -3.62 5.84
CA LEU A 269 -16.27 -2.53 6.64
C LEU A 269 -15.14 -1.70 7.24
N HIS A 270 -14.58 -0.76 6.48
CA HIS A 270 -13.41 0.00 6.96
C HIS A 270 -13.57 1.52 6.84
N GLY A 271 -13.72 2.16 7.99
CA GLY A 271 -13.55 3.57 8.31
C GLY A 271 -14.47 4.03 9.46
N ALA A 272 -14.24 5.23 9.98
CA ALA A 272 -14.86 5.69 11.24
C ALA A 272 -16.36 6.04 11.14
N ASP A 273 -16.80 6.35 9.93
CA ASP A 273 -18.14 6.77 9.50
C ASP A 273 -18.98 5.59 8.99
N VAL A 274 -18.40 4.39 8.89
CA VAL A 274 -19.15 3.15 8.66
C VAL A 274 -20.10 2.90 9.83
N LYS A 275 -21.38 2.69 9.51
CA LYS A 275 -22.42 2.32 10.48
C LYS A 275 -22.84 0.88 10.28
N THR A 276 -24.06 0.55 10.69
CA THR A 276 -24.58 -0.79 10.60
C THR A 276 -24.76 -1.21 9.16
N PHE A 277 -24.19 -2.36 8.81
CA PHE A 277 -24.49 -3.09 7.59
C PHE A 277 -25.46 -4.23 7.92
N ASN A 278 -26.59 -4.27 7.21
CA ASN A 278 -27.65 -5.24 7.41
C ASN A 278 -27.92 -6.03 6.13
N VAL A 279 -28.37 -7.27 6.31
CA VAL A 279 -28.99 -8.04 5.22
C VAL A 279 -30.40 -8.43 5.64
N TYR A 280 -31.36 -8.27 4.74
CA TYR A 280 -32.76 -8.64 4.96
C TYR A 280 -33.20 -9.69 3.94
N ALA A 281 -34.17 -10.52 4.33
CA ALA A 281 -34.91 -11.38 3.42
C ALA A 281 -36.30 -10.76 3.20
N LYS A 282 -36.45 -10.02 2.10
CA LYS A 282 -37.69 -9.31 1.76
C LYS A 282 -38.70 -10.27 1.16
N ILE A 283 -39.84 -10.44 1.84
CA ILE A 283 -40.97 -11.28 1.40
C ILE A 283 -42.23 -10.41 1.31
N HIS A 284 -43.08 -10.65 0.30
CA HIS A 284 -44.36 -9.94 0.13
C HIS A 284 -44.26 -8.39 0.19
N GLY A 285 -43.11 -7.83 -0.19
CA GLY A 285 -42.84 -6.40 -0.14
C GLY A 285 -42.34 -5.86 1.22
N GLY A 286 -42.39 -6.64 2.30
CA GLY A 286 -41.88 -6.27 3.62
C GLY A 286 -40.45 -6.75 3.86
N MET A 287 -39.60 -5.90 4.46
CA MET A 287 -38.20 -6.27 4.79
C MET A 287 -38.06 -7.09 6.07
N GLY A 288 -39.00 -6.98 7.01
CA GLY A 288 -38.94 -7.67 8.30
C GLY A 288 -37.72 -7.25 9.15
N ASN A 289 -37.26 -8.15 10.02
CA ASN A 289 -36.03 -7.98 10.78
C ASN A 289 -34.80 -8.36 9.94
N PRO A 290 -33.61 -7.77 10.21
CA PRO A 290 -32.39 -8.17 9.54
C PRO A 290 -32.03 -9.63 9.88
N VAL A 291 -31.68 -10.39 8.85
CA VAL A 291 -31.17 -11.77 8.98
C VAL A 291 -29.65 -11.79 9.23
N PHE A 292 -28.98 -10.67 8.95
CA PHE A 292 -27.60 -10.40 9.34
C PHE A 292 -27.45 -8.93 9.70
N SER A 293 -26.64 -8.64 10.71
CA SER A 293 -26.32 -7.28 11.12
C SER A 293 -24.91 -7.22 11.69
N HIS A 294 -24.12 -6.25 11.22
CA HIS A 294 -22.82 -5.92 11.78
C HIS A 294 -22.74 -4.42 12.00
N THR A 295 -22.34 -3.99 13.20
CA THR A 295 -22.20 -2.56 13.53
C THR A 295 -20.76 -2.26 13.88
N GLY A 296 -20.21 -1.24 13.23
CA GLY A 296 -18.89 -0.70 13.53
C GLY A 296 -17.86 -1.05 12.47
N ASN A 297 -16.61 -0.69 12.79
CA ASN A 297 -15.47 -0.75 11.90
C ASN A 297 -14.67 -2.04 12.10
N LEU A 298 -14.26 -2.67 11.00
CA LEU A 298 -13.34 -3.80 10.92
C LEU A 298 -11.96 -3.35 10.37
N ASP A 299 -11.07 -4.32 10.17
CA ASP A 299 -9.83 -4.13 9.43
C ASP A 299 -10.10 -3.90 7.92
N GLN A 300 -9.04 -3.82 7.12
CA GLN A 300 -9.14 -3.61 5.68
C GLN A 300 -9.30 -4.91 4.88
N ASP A 301 -9.35 -6.05 5.55
CA ASP A 301 -9.41 -7.36 4.90
C ASP A 301 -10.87 -7.72 4.58
N TRP A 302 -11.05 -8.68 3.68
CA TRP A 302 -12.36 -9.22 3.36
C TRP A 302 -12.81 -10.22 4.43
N HIS A 303 -14.06 -10.15 4.86
CA HIS A 303 -14.66 -11.05 5.84
C HIS A 303 -15.79 -11.86 5.22
N LEU A 304 -15.83 -13.16 5.51
CA LEU A 304 -16.90 -14.04 5.05
C LEU A 304 -18.09 -14.00 6.01
N ALA A 305 -19.25 -13.59 5.52
CA ALA A 305 -20.52 -13.79 6.21
C ALA A 305 -21.18 -15.10 5.79
N LYS A 306 -21.83 -15.77 6.74
CA LYS A 306 -22.63 -16.98 6.51
C LYS A 306 -23.96 -16.87 7.25
N VAL A 307 -25.05 -16.83 6.50
CA VAL A 307 -26.40 -16.56 7.00
C VAL A 307 -27.33 -17.71 6.64
N TYR A 308 -28.03 -18.25 7.64
CA TYR A 308 -29.09 -19.22 7.43
C TYR A 308 -30.43 -18.49 7.47
N LEU A 309 -31.29 -18.73 6.47
CA LEU A 309 -32.65 -18.19 6.48
C LEU A 309 -33.61 -19.21 7.08
N ASP A 310 -34.34 -18.77 8.11
CA ASP A 310 -35.39 -19.57 8.74
C ASP A 310 -36.55 -19.83 7.78
N SER A 311 -37.27 -20.92 8.01
CA SER A 311 -38.38 -21.36 7.15
C SER A 311 -39.50 -20.33 7.01
N GLU A 312 -39.62 -19.38 7.95
CA GLU A 312 -40.56 -18.26 7.87
C GLU A 312 -40.32 -17.39 6.62
N TYR A 313 -39.06 -17.22 6.22
CA TYR A 313 -38.69 -16.44 5.04
C TYR A 313 -38.72 -17.27 3.76
N THR A 314 -38.37 -18.56 3.83
CA THR A 314 -38.08 -19.36 2.64
C THR A 314 -39.30 -20.01 1.98
N THR A 315 -40.47 -19.99 2.64
CA THR A 315 -41.72 -20.57 2.09
C THR A 315 -42.37 -19.75 0.97
N SER A 316 -41.92 -18.51 0.78
CA SER A 316 -42.38 -17.61 -0.27
C SER A 316 -41.20 -17.15 -1.13
N PRO A 317 -41.42 -16.71 -2.38
CA PRO A 317 -40.40 -16.00 -3.13
C PRO A 317 -39.88 -14.80 -2.34
N LEU A 318 -38.56 -14.60 -2.36
CA LEU A 318 -37.88 -13.58 -1.56
C LEU A 318 -36.77 -12.91 -2.35
N SER A 319 -36.46 -11.66 -2.01
CA SER A 319 -35.23 -10.99 -2.44
C SER A 319 -34.34 -10.71 -1.23
N LEU A 320 -33.03 -10.83 -1.41
CA LEU A 320 -32.07 -10.34 -0.43
C LEU A 320 -31.91 -8.84 -0.60
N VAL A 321 -31.82 -8.11 0.51
CA VAL A 321 -31.55 -6.67 0.51
C VAL A 321 -30.31 -6.41 1.35
N PHE A 322 -29.25 -5.93 0.71
CA PHE A 322 -27.99 -5.54 1.34
C PHE A 322 -28.04 -4.05 1.64
N GLU A 323 -28.23 -3.70 2.91
CA GLU A 323 -28.39 -2.33 3.39
C GLU A 323 -27.10 -1.85 4.06
N ALA A 324 -26.46 -0.84 3.48
CA ALA A 324 -25.28 -0.20 4.04
C ALA A 324 -25.62 1.19 4.57
N LYS A 325 -25.05 1.56 5.72
CA LYS A 325 -25.28 2.84 6.38
C LYS A 325 -23.98 3.58 6.65
N THR A 326 -24.01 4.89 6.45
CA THR A 326 -22.89 5.78 6.75
C THR A 326 -23.40 7.05 7.43
N ASP A 327 -22.60 7.67 8.29
CA ASP A 327 -22.80 9.07 8.68
C ASP A 327 -21.73 9.99 8.09
N SER A 328 -21.13 9.59 6.97
CA SER A 328 -20.09 10.37 6.29
C SER A 328 -20.59 11.76 5.93
N HIS A 329 -19.87 12.78 6.40
CA HIS A 329 -20.23 14.17 6.19
C HIS A 329 -18.98 15.03 6.17
N LYS A 330 -19.06 16.15 5.46
CA LYS A 330 -17.96 17.12 5.42
C LYS A 330 -17.95 17.96 6.69
N THR A 331 -16.94 17.76 7.54
CA THR A 331 -16.67 18.61 8.70
C THR A 331 -15.39 19.41 8.50
N TYR A 332 -15.49 20.74 8.62
CA TYR A 332 -14.32 21.62 8.58
C TYR A 332 -13.68 21.67 9.97
N HIS A 333 -12.54 21.00 10.15
CA HIS A 333 -11.72 21.19 11.34
C HIS A 333 -10.74 22.36 11.14
N TYR A 334 -10.99 23.47 11.84
CA TYR A 334 -10.02 24.57 11.93
C TYR A 334 -8.98 24.25 13.01
N SER A 335 -7.90 23.58 12.62
CA SER A 335 -6.65 23.58 13.39
C SER A 335 -5.54 24.07 12.47
N SER A 336 -4.82 25.13 12.86
CA SER A 336 -3.67 25.69 12.13
C SER A 336 -3.93 26.21 10.69
N GLY A 337 -5.16 26.59 10.33
CA GLY A 337 -5.43 27.24 9.04
C GLY A 337 -5.48 26.30 7.82
N TYR A 338 -5.44 24.98 8.04
CA TYR A 338 -5.60 23.96 7.01
C TYR A 338 -6.90 23.18 7.21
N SER A 339 -7.60 22.89 6.11
CA SER A 339 -8.73 21.97 6.09
C SER A 339 -8.20 20.53 5.97
N TYR A 340 -8.45 19.69 6.97
CA TYR A 340 -8.22 18.24 6.84
C TYR A 340 -9.51 17.55 6.41
N TYR A 341 -9.42 16.68 5.41
CA TYR A 341 -10.51 15.76 5.08
C TYR A 341 -10.47 14.59 6.08
N HIS A 342 -11.63 14.21 6.62
CA HIS A 342 -11.75 12.93 7.32
C HIS A 342 -11.48 11.79 6.33
N ARG A 343 -10.94 10.66 6.84
CA ARG A 343 -10.90 9.41 6.07
C ARG A 343 -12.32 8.85 6.06
N TYR A 344 -12.90 8.67 4.88
CA TYR A 344 -14.30 8.23 4.72
C TYR A 344 -14.37 6.74 4.46
N GLY A 345 -14.95 6.02 5.40
CA GLY A 345 -15.05 4.58 5.41
C GLY A 345 -16.01 4.02 4.38
N ASN A 346 -15.61 2.94 3.73
CA ASN A 346 -16.46 2.27 2.76
C ASN A 346 -17.02 0.97 3.34
N ILE A 347 -18.23 0.66 2.92
CA ILE A 347 -18.85 -0.65 3.07
C ILE A 347 -18.83 -1.28 1.67
N ALA A 348 -18.21 -2.45 1.52
CA ALA A 348 -18.18 -3.16 0.25
C ALA A 348 -18.69 -4.61 0.42
N ILE A 349 -19.27 -5.15 -0.64
CA ILE A 349 -19.66 -6.55 -0.76
C ILE A 349 -19.13 -7.12 -2.05
N ASP A 350 -18.77 -8.40 -2.01
CA ASP A 350 -18.31 -9.15 -3.15
C ASP A 350 -18.67 -10.65 -2.97
N ASP A 351 -18.56 -11.43 -4.04
CA ASP A 351 -18.64 -12.90 -4.04
C ASP A 351 -19.90 -13.41 -3.30
N VAL A 352 -21.09 -13.07 -3.81
CA VAL A 352 -22.40 -13.45 -3.22
C VAL A 352 -22.85 -14.82 -3.71
N TYR A 353 -23.04 -15.75 -2.78
CA TYR A 353 -23.55 -17.10 -3.02
C TYR A 353 -24.87 -17.33 -2.29
N VAL A 354 -25.84 -17.91 -3.00
CA VAL A 354 -27.09 -18.38 -2.40
C VAL A 354 -27.33 -19.83 -2.78
N PHE A 355 -27.39 -20.69 -1.77
CA PHE A 355 -27.70 -22.11 -1.92
C PHE A 355 -29.12 -22.39 -1.44
N ASN A 356 -29.89 -23.17 -2.18
CA ASN A 356 -31.25 -23.60 -1.81
C ASN A 356 -31.30 -24.70 -0.73
N SER A 357 -30.31 -24.72 0.17
CA SER A 357 -30.16 -25.75 1.20
C SER A 357 -29.68 -25.14 2.52
N SER A 358 -29.54 -25.97 3.55
CA SER A 358 -28.91 -25.52 4.79
C SER A 358 -27.40 -25.30 4.60
N CYS A 359 -26.84 -24.36 5.35
CA CYS A 359 -25.40 -24.10 5.37
C CYS A 359 -24.52 -25.31 5.77
N LYS A 360 -25.12 -26.34 6.40
CA LYS A 360 -24.45 -27.60 6.77
C LYS A 360 -24.45 -28.62 5.63
N SER A 361 -25.34 -28.44 4.66
CA SER A 361 -25.55 -29.34 3.53
C SER A 361 -24.71 -28.97 2.31
N ILE A 362 -24.07 -27.79 2.31
CA ILE A 362 -23.17 -27.36 1.23
C ILE A 362 -21.94 -28.28 1.23
N PRO A 363 -21.67 -29.00 0.12
CA PRO A 363 -20.43 -29.73 -0.05
C PRO A 363 -19.25 -28.78 0.12
N LYS A 364 -18.26 -29.16 0.93
CA LYS A 364 -17.10 -28.29 1.15
C LYS A 364 -16.22 -28.19 -0.10
N HIS A 365 -16.15 -29.27 -0.87
CA HIS A 365 -15.35 -29.42 -2.08
C HIS A 365 -16.14 -30.21 -3.15
N PRO A 366 -15.77 -30.11 -4.44
CA PRO A 366 -16.33 -30.94 -5.51
C PRO A 366 -16.12 -32.44 -5.23
N SER A 367 -17.08 -33.28 -5.67
CA SER A 367 -17.05 -34.73 -5.40
C SER A 367 -15.93 -35.47 -6.12
N ASP A 368 -15.46 -34.92 -7.23
CA ASP A 368 -14.39 -35.43 -8.10
C ASP A 368 -13.01 -34.84 -7.79
N SER A 369 -12.91 -34.00 -6.75
CA SER A 369 -11.64 -33.41 -6.35
C SER A 369 -10.65 -34.43 -5.76
N HIS A 370 -9.36 -34.16 -5.95
CA HIS A 370 -8.25 -34.98 -5.50
C HIS A 370 -7.74 -34.52 -4.11
N PRO A 371 -7.85 -35.33 -3.04
CA PRO A 371 -7.49 -34.89 -1.69
C PRO A 371 -6.00 -35.08 -1.34
N ARG A 372 -5.36 -34.03 -0.82
CA ARG A 372 -4.04 -34.07 -0.18
C ARG A 372 -4.16 -33.79 1.32
N VAL A 373 -3.91 -34.82 2.12
CA VAL A 373 -3.96 -34.71 3.58
C VAL A 373 -2.63 -34.22 4.12
N SER A 374 -2.67 -33.19 4.97
CA SER A 374 -1.57 -32.67 5.77
C SER A 374 -1.93 -32.73 7.26
N ILE A 375 -0.98 -32.45 8.16
CA ILE A 375 -1.16 -32.63 9.61
C ILE A 375 -2.37 -31.86 10.16
N ASN A 376 -2.63 -30.65 9.66
CA ASN A 376 -3.67 -29.74 10.18
C ASN A 376 -4.72 -29.34 9.13
N SER A 377 -4.62 -29.86 7.91
CA SER A 377 -5.53 -29.49 6.82
C SER A 377 -5.59 -30.54 5.73
N THR A 378 -6.70 -30.58 5.00
CA THR A 378 -6.80 -31.29 3.73
C THR A 378 -7.07 -30.27 2.63
N SER A 379 -6.24 -30.28 1.59
CA SER A 379 -6.50 -29.53 0.36
C SER A 379 -7.12 -30.46 -0.67
N TYR A 380 -8.12 -29.99 -1.39
CA TYR A 380 -8.83 -30.72 -2.44
C TYR A 380 -8.60 -30.00 -3.77
N TYR A 381 -8.14 -30.71 -4.79
CA TYR A 381 -7.79 -30.10 -6.08
C TYR A 381 -8.70 -30.59 -7.20
N THR A 382 -9.23 -29.66 -7.99
CA THR A 382 -9.98 -29.96 -9.22
C THR A 382 -9.16 -29.48 -10.41
N PHE A 383 -9.03 -30.31 -11.45
CA PHE A 383 -8.24 -29.99 -12.63
C PHE A 383 -9.15 -29.73 -13.82
N HIS A 384 -9.10 -28.51 -14.35
CA HIS A 384 -9.87 -28.11 -15.53
C HIS A 384 -8.98 -28.12 -16.76
N SER A 385 -9.23 -29.06 -17.66
CA SER A 385 -8.48 -29.21 -18.91
C SER A 385 -8.91 -28.21 -20.00
N THR A 386 -10.05 -27.54 -19.84
CA THR A 386 -10.54 -26.54 -20.81
C THR A 386 -9.78 -25.23 -20.60
N PRO A 387 -9.03 -24.75 -21.61
CA PRO A 387 -8.22 -23.55 -21.45
C PRO A 387 -9.06 -22.26 -21.31
N SER A 388 -8.71 -21.44 -20.33
CA SER A 388 -9.36 -20.16 -19.98
C SER A 388 -8.31 -19.11 -19.66
N SER A 389 -8.65 -17.82 -19.75
CA SER A 389 -7.75 -16.78 -19.21
C SER A 389 -7.62 -16.90 -17.69
N TRP A 390 -6.61 -16.26 -17.10
CA TRP A 390 -6.40 -16.32 -15.65
C TRP A 390 -7.62 -15.80 -14.86
N PHE A 391 -8.21 -14.69 -15.33
CA PHE A 391 -9.42 -14.11 -14.75
C PHE A 391 -10.64 -15.05 -14.90
N GLU A 392 -10.85 -15.62 -16.08
CA GLU A 392 -11.92 -16.61 -16.31
C GLU A 392 -11.75 -17.85 -15.42
N ALA A 393 -10.50 -18.27 -15.19
CA ALA A 393 -10.16 -19.41 -14.35
C ALA A 393 -10.42 -19.15 -12.86
N GLN A 394 -10.10 -17.95 -12.35
CA GLN A 394 -10.48 -17.54 -10.98
C GLN A 394 -12.00 -17.60 -10.79
N THR A 395 -12.77 -16.98 -11.70
CA THR A 395 -14.24 -17.03 -11.68
C THR A 395 -14.76 -18.47 -11.77
N ALA A 396 -14.12 -19.33 -12.57
CA ALA A 396 -14.51 -20.73 -12.67
C ALA A 396 -14.32 -21.48 -11.34
N CYS A 397 -13.20 -21.29 -10.66
CA CYS A 397 -12.97 -21.90 -9.34
C CYS A 397 -14.01 -21.42 -8.31
N LYS A 398 -14.28 -20.11 -8.26
CA LYS A 398 -15.27 -19.51 -7.35
C LYS A 398 -16.67 -20.10 -7.55
N LYS A 399 -17.07 -20.39 -8.79
CA LYS A 399 -18.35 -21.05 -9.11
C LYS A 399 -18.47 -22.46 -8.56
N GLU A 400 -17.38 -23.17 -8.31
CA GLU A 400 -17.42 -24.52 -7.74
C GLU A 400 -17.81 -24.51 -6.26
N SER A 401 -17.30 -23.54 -5.51
CA SER A 401 -17.50 -23.44 -4.06
C SER A 401 -17.07 -22.06 -3.55
N PRO A 402 -17.72 -21.50 -2.52
CA PRO A 402 -17.31 -20.24 -1.89
C PRO A 402 -15.91 -20.28 -1.25
N TYR A 403 -15.33 -21.48 -1.12
CA TYR A 403 -14.00 -21.72 -0.56
C TYR A 403 -12.97 -22.13 -1.63
N SER A 404 -13.36 -22.17 -2.90
CA SER A 404 -12.51 -22.57 -4.01
C SER A 404 -11.87 -21.36 -4.67
N HIS A 405 -10.59 -21.52 -5.03
CA HIS A 405 -9.76 -20.50 -5.67
C HIS A 405 -8.73 -21.20 -6.57
N LEU A 406 -8.03 -20.48 -7.46
CA LEU A 406 -6.88 -21.07 -8.14
C LEU A 406 -5.85 -21.56 -7.12
N VAL A 407 -5.18 -22.67 -7.41
CA VAL A 407 -4.25 -23.30 -6.48
C VAL A 407 -3.10 -22.37 -6.11
N SER A 408 -2.70 -22.37 -4.83
CA SER A 408 -1.49 -21.71 -4.37
C SER A 408 -0.50 -22.75 -3.91
N VAL A 409 0.61 -22.89 -4.62
CA VAL A 409 1.60 -23.93 -4.34
C VAL A 409 2.56 -23.45 -3.26
N ARG A 410 2.36 -23.89 -2.01
CA ARG A 410 3.04 -23.33 -0.82
C ARG A 410 4.18 -24.20 -0.30
N SER A 411 4.40 -25.36 -0.90
CA SER A 411 5.47 -26.29 -0.49
C SER A 411 5.90 -27.20 -1.63
N ARG A 412 7.10 -27.76 -1.50
CA ARG A 412 7.58 -28.78 -2.43
C ARG A 412 6.68 -30.03 -2.43
N GLU A 413 6.23 -30.46 -1.25
CA GLU A 413 5.33 -31.61 -1.13
C GLU A 413 3.96 -31.37 -1.78
N GLU A 414 3.55 -30.11 -1.94
CA GLU A 414 2.33 -29.75 -2.66
C GLU A 414 2.56 -29.74 -4.18
N GLN A 415 3.67 -29.14 -4.63
CA GLN A 415 4.10 -29.21 -6.03
C GLN A 415 4.19 -30.67 -6.52
N GLU A 416 4.89 -31.54 -5.77
CA GLU A 416 5.05 -32.95 -6.14
C GLU A 416 3.71 -33.70 -6.19
N TYR A 417 2.80 -33.42 -5.26
CA TYR A 417 1.46 -34.00 -5.27
C TYR A 417 0.67 -33.60 -6.51
N ILE A 418 0.63 -32.30 -6.83
CA ILE A 418 -0.08 -31.76 -8.00
C ILE A 418 0.47 -32.41 -9.28
N VAL A 419 1.80 -32.46 -9.42
CA VAL A 419 2.45 -33.09 -10.59
C VAL A 419 2.14 -34.57 -10.70
N ASN A 420 2.07 -35.31 -9.59
CA ASN A 420 1.70 -36.72 -9.60
C ASN A 420 0.24 -36.94 -10.04
N VAL A 421 -0.68 -36.03 -9.69
CA VAL A 421 -2.06 -36.09 -10.19
C VAL A 421 -2.11 -35.79 -11.69
N ILE A 422 -1.40 -34.76 -12.15
CA ILE A 422 -1.29 -34.45 -13.59
C ILE A 422 -0.81 -35.67 -14.39
N LYS A 423 0.25 -36.34 -13.91
CA LYS A 423 0.83 -37.54 -14.53
C LYS A 423 -0.03 -38.79 -14.41
N SER A 424 -1.11 -38.76 -13.61
CA SER A 424 -1.92 -39.96 -13.34
C SER A 424 -2.86 -40.35 -14.48
N THR A 425 -3.16 -39.42 -15.39
CA THR A 425 -4.02 -39.67 -16.55
C THR A 425 -3.44 -39.07 -17.83
N GLU A 426 -3.71 -39.72 -18.96
CA GLU A 426 -3.29 -39.22 -20.28
C GLU A 426 -3.97 -37.89 -20.61
N ASP A 427 -5.25 -37.72 -20.24
CA ASP A 427 -6.01 -36.49 -20.48
C ASP A 427 -5.41 -35.29 -19.75
N LEU A 428 -5.05 -35.44 -18.47
CA LEU A 428 -4.42 -34.36 -17.70
C LEU A 428 -3.01 -34.08 -18.19
N THR A 429 -2.24 -35.11 -18.53
CA THR A 429 -0.90 -34.93 -19.12
C THR A 429 -0.98 -34.19 -20.46
N ALA A 430 -1.97 -34.53 -21.30
CA ALA A 430 -2.20 -33.88 -22.57
C ALA A 430 -2.60 -32.41 -22.40
N ALA A 431 -3.49 -32.11 -21.44
CA ALA A 431 -3.85 -30.74 -21.09
C ALA A 431 -2.64 -29.96 -20.54
N ALA A 432 -1.81 -30.60 -19.72
CA ALA A 432 -0.64 -29.97 -19.11
C ALA A 432 0.44 -29.50 -20.09
N ASN A 433 0.37 -29.90 -21.37
CA ASN A 433 1.34 -29.47 -22.38
C ASN A 433 1.37 -27.96 -22.60
N THR A 434 0.27 -27.25 -22.33
CA THR A 434 0.24 -25.78 -22.37
C THR A 434 0.51 -25.16 -21.01
N GLY A 435 0.51 -25.96 -19.95
CA GLY A 435 0.70 -25.53 -18.55
C GLY A 435 -0.62 -25.35 -17.81
N PHE A 436 -0.53 -25.25 -16.48
CA PHE A 436 -1.69 -25.06 -15.60
C PHE A 436 -1.57 -23.75 -14.82
N PHE A 437 -2.61 -22.91 -14.86
CA PHE A 437 -2.67 -21.69 -14.07
C PHE A 437 -2.79 -21.98 -12.57
N THR A 438 -2.18 -21.07 -11.80
CA THR A 438 -2.23 -20.99 -10.33
C THR A 438 -2.74 -19.62 -9.90
N SER A 439 -2.94 -19.38 -8.59
CA SER A 439 -3.31 -18.05 -8.09
C SER A 439 -2.13 -17.07 -8.00
N GLY A 440 -0.93 -17.44 -8.46
CA GLY A 440 0.24 -16.57 -8.36
C GLY A 440 0.21 -15.47 -9.42
N SER A 441 0.44 -14.24 -9.01
CA SER A 441 0.52 -13.09 -9.93
C SER A 441 1.38 -11.96 -9.36
N ASP A 442 2.07 -11.20 -10.21
CA ASP A 442 2.76 -9.96 -9.87
C ASP A 442 2.17 -8.71 -10.55
N ASP A 443 0.97 -8.82 -11.12
CA ASP A 443 0.21 -7.73 -11.77
C ASP A 443 0.07 -6.48 -10.87
N ARG A 444 0.04 -6.70 -9.55
CA ARG A 444 -0.01 -5.64 -8.55
C ARG A 444 1.31 -4.86 -8.44
N ALA A 445 2.43 -5.57 -8.54
CA ALA A 445 3.77 -5.03 -8.32
C ALA A 445 4.80 -5.84 -9.08
N GLU A 446 5.10 -5.38 -10.30
CA GLU A 446 6.12 -5.92 -11.20
C GLU A 446 7.35 -6.50 -10.48
N GLY A 447 7.61 -7.79 -10.71
CA GLY A 447 8.72 -8.54 -10.12
C GLY A 447 8.48 -9.06 -8.71
N ILE A 448 7.28 -8.85 -8.13
CA ILE A 448 6.89 -9.33 -6.80
C ILE A 448 5.64 -10.21 -6.93
N PHE A 449 5.86 -11.51 -7.13
CA PHE A 449 4.76 -12.48 -7.17
C PHE A 449 4.14 -12.68 -5.78
N GLU A 450 2.81 -12.57 -5.74
CA GLU A 450 1.95 -12.78 -4.59
C GLU A 450 0.88 -13.84 -4.94
N TRP A 451 0.40 -14.56 -3.93
CA TRP A 451 -0.76 -15.45 -4.04
C TRP A 451 -2.04 -14.68 -3.79
N THR A 452 -3.08 -14.89 -4.60
CA THR A 452 -4.36 -14.12 -4.54
C THR A 452 -5.56 -14.91 -4.00
N ASP A 453 -5.34 -16.10 -3.44
CA ASP A 453 -6.40 -17.06 -3.06
C ASP A 453 -7.34 -16.62 -1.94
N THR A 454 -6.93 -15.65 -1.11
CA THR A 454 -7.69 -15.18 0.05
C THR A 454 -8.36 -13.82 -0.16
N GLY A 455 -8.33 -13.28 -1.39
CA GLY A 455 -8.75 -11.91 -1.70
C GLY A 455 -7.88 -10.82 -1.05
N THR A 456 -6.83 -11.21 -0.32
CA THR A 456 -5.79 -10.33 0.23
C THR A 456 -4.45 -10.93 -0.16
N PRO A 457 -3.68 -10.31 -1.08
CA PRO A 457 -2.43 -10.85 -1.57
C PRO A 457 -1.40 -11.08 -0.47
N TYR A 458 -0.63 -12.17 -0.58
CA TYR A 458 0.49 -12.46 0.31
C TYR A 458 1.69 -13.03 -0.48
N PRO A 459 2.93 -12.82 -0.02
CA PRO A 459 4.11 -13.11 -0.83
C PRO A 459 4.31 -14.61 -1.10
N VAL A 460 4.83 -14.92 -2.29
CA VAL A 460 5.30 -16.25 -2.66
C VAL A 460 6.58 -16.57 -1.88
N THR A 461 6.50 -17.49 -0.91
CA THR A 461 7.63 -17.87 -0.03
C THR A 461 8.30 -19.18 -0.43
N TYR A 462 7.56 -20.10 -1.06
CA TYR A 462 8.10 -21.28 -1.73
C TYR A 462 8.18 -20.99 -3.21
N SER A 463 9.29 -21.36 -3.86
CA SER A 463 9.51 -21.13 -5.28
C SER A 463 9.94 -22.40 -5.99
N ASN A 464 9.36 -22.63 -7.17
CA ASN A 464 9.77 -23.66 -8.13
C ASN A 464 9.95 -23.06 -9.54
N TRP A 465 10.42 -21.81 -9.64
CA TRP A 465 10.68 -21.15 -10.93
C TRP A 465 11.67 -21.95 -11.78
N GLN A 466 11.37 -22.05 -13.07
CA GLN A 466 12.29 -22.57 -14.07
C GLN A 466 13.55 -21.68 -14.13
N PRO A 467 14.76 -22.23 -14.34
CA PRO A 467 15.94 -21.42 -14.55
C PRO A 467 15.73 -20.37 -15.65
N GLY A 468 15.86 -19.10 -15.27
CA GLY A 468 15.62 -17.95 -16.15
C GLY A 468 14.23 -17.33 -16.02
N GLN A 469 13.34 -17.85 -15.16
CA GLN A 469 12.03 -17.28 -14.84
C GLN A 469 11.98 -16.67 -13.44
N PRO A 470 11.06 -15.71 -13.17
CA PRO A 470 10.21 -15.03 -14.16
C PRO A 470 11.05 -14.10 -15.06
N ASN A 471 10.69 -13.99 -16.34
CA ASN A 471 11.47 -13.24 -17.33
C ASN A 471 10.73 -12.03 -17.93
N ASN A 472 9.44 -11.90 -17.64
CA ASN A 472 8.57 -10.83 -18.06
C ASN A 472 8.72 -10.46 -19.55
N VAL A 473 8.64 -11.46 -20.43
CA VAL A 473 8.72 -11.26 -21.89
C VAL A 473 7.63 -10.29 -22.33
N GLY A 474 8.02 -9.16 -22.90
CA GLY A 474 7.06 -8.17 -23.41
C GLY A 474 6.54 -7.20 -22.35
N SER A 475 7.01 -7.31 -21.10
CA SER A 475 6.58 -6.46 -19.98
C SER A 475 5.07 -6.58 -19.69
N ASN A 476 4.54 -7.79 -19.80
CA ASN A 476 3.12 -8.11 -19.65
C ASN A 476 2.87 -9.56 -19.18
N GLN A 477 3.85 -10.23 -18.58
CA GLN A 477 3.68 -11.59 -18.09
C GLN A 477 3.50 -11.59 -16.58
N ASP A 478 2.25 -11.41 -16.16
CA ASP A 478 1.95 -11.17 -14.77
C ASP A 478 1.37 -12.40 -14.03
N CYS A 479 1.21 -13.54 -14.70
CA CYS A 479 0.49 -14.71 -14.18
C CYS A 479 1.37 -15.97 -14.11
N LEU A 480 1.37 -16.63 -12.96
CA LEU A 480 2.19 -17.81 -12.67
C LEU A 480 1.55 -19.09 -13.22
N LEU A 481 2.33 -19.81 -14.03
CA LEU A 481 1.95 -21.03 -14.73
C LEU A 481 2.87 -22.21 -14.38
N LEU A 482 2.32 -23.38 -14.08
CA LEU A 482 3.07 -24.64 -14.06
C LEU A 482 3.36 -25.05 -15.51
N GLN A 483 4.49 -24.63 -16.06
CA GLN A 483 4.68 -24.50 -17.51
C GLN A 483 5.57 -25.57 -18.15
N TYR A 484 6.59 -26.08 -17.46
CA TYR A 484 7.64 -26.90 -18.09
C TYR A 484 7.51 -28.40 -17.76
N PRO A 485 6.75 -29.19 -18.55
CA PRO A 485 6.52 -30.61 -18.26
C PRO A 485 7.81 -31.46 -18.25
N ASP A 486 8.79 -31.11 -19.07
CA ASP A 486 10.09 -31.81 -19.12
C ASP A 486 10.98 -31.53 -17.89
N ASN A 487 10.63 -30.54 -17.07
CA ASN A 487 11.39 -30.11 -15.90
C ASN A 487 10.52 -30.15 -14.63
N ASP A 488 9.72 -31.21 -14.48
CA ASP A 488 8.84 -31.42 -13.32
C ASP A 488 7.86 -30.25 -13.06
N TRP A 489 7.34 -29.67 -14.15
CA TRP A 489 6.35 -28.58 -14.13
C TRP A 489 6.80 -27.40 -13.27
N THR A 490 8.09 -27.05 -13.37
CA THR A 490 8.61 -25.77 -12.88
C THR A 490 7.82 -24.60 -13.45
N TRP A 491 7.87 -23.49 -12.73
CA TRP A 491 7.00 -22.35 -12.99
C TRP A 491 7.60 -21.42 -14.04
N GLY A 492 6.72 -20.80 -14.81
CA GLY A 492 7.02 -19.62 -15.61
C GLY A 492 5.91 -18.59 -15.44
N ASP A 493 6.18 -17.39 -15.93
CA ASP A 493 5.25 -16.28 -16.01
C ASP A 493 4.73 -16.15 -17.44
N VAL A 494 3.44 -15.87 -17.58
CA VAL A 494 2.76 -15.70 -18.86
C VAL A 494 1.79 -14.52 -18.81
N ASP A 495 1.39 -14.04 -19.98
CA ASP A 495 0.34 -13.02 -20.06
C ASP A 495 -0.97 -13.63 -19.53
N CYS A 496 -1.60 -12.94 -18.57
CA CYS A 496 -2.84 -13.37 -17.91
C CYS A 496 -4.01 -13.57 -18.88
N ALA A 497 -3.96 -12.97 -20.08
CA ALA A 497 -4.94 -13.16 -21.14
C ALA A 497 -4.73 -14.44 -21.97
N GLU A 498 -3.57 -15.09 -21.86
CA GLU A 498 -3.36 -16.40 -22.46
C GLU A 498 -4.34 -17.44 -21.91
N LYS A 499 -4.69 -18.42 -22.73
CA LYS A 499 -5.65 -19.46 -22.35
C LYS A 499 -4.92 -20.73 -21.97
N HIS A 500 -5.01 -21.10 -20.70
CA HIS A 500 -4.41 -22.31 -20.16
C HIS A 500 -5.43 -23.10 -19.33
N PRO A 501 -5.28 -24.44 -19.26
CA PRO A 501 -5.86 -25.24 -18.19
C PRO A 501 -5.55 -24.66 -16.82
N PHE A 502 -6.34 -25.02 -15.81
CA PHE A 502 -6.17 -24.45 -14.47
C PHE A 502 -6.55 -25.44 -13.38
N ILE A 503 -6.06 -25.16 -12.17
CA ILE A 503 -6.26 -26.02 -11.00
C ILE A 503 -6.95 -25.20 -9.93
N CYS A 504 -8.11 -25.67 -9.49
CA CYS A 504 -8.80 -25.11 -8.34
C CYS A 504 -8.37 -25.84 -7.07
N GLU A 505 -8.24 -25.12 -5.96
CA GLU A 505 -7.96 -25.65 -4.63
C GLU A 505 -9.08 -25.23 -3.67
N VAL A 506 -9.56 -26.19 -2.86
CA VAL A 506 -10.29 -25.92 -1.62
C VAL A 506 -9.46 -26.41 -0.44
N LYS A 507 -9.14 -25.52 0.49
CA LYS A 507 -8.42 -25.89 1.72
C LYS A 507 -9.36 -26.00 2.92
N GLN A 508 -9.39 -27.16 3.54
CA GLN A 508 -10.15 -27.42 4.77
C GLN A 508 -9.20 -27.62 5.95
N THR A 509 -9.25 -26.73 6.93
CA THR A 509 -8.60 -26.93 8.24
C THR A 509 -9.34 -28.03 9.02
N ILE A 510 -8.56 -28.90 9.68
CA ILE A 510 -9.05 -30.05 10.45
C ILE A 510 -9.40 -29.63 11.88
#